data_AF-A0A813QN39-F1
#
_entry.id   AF-A0A813QN39-F1
#
_cell.length_a   1.000
_cell.length_b   1.000
_cell.length_c   1.000
_cell.angle_alpha   90.00
_cell.angle_beta   90.00
_cell.angle_gamma   90.00
#
_symmetry.space_group_name_H-M   'P 1'
#
loop_
_entity.id
_entity.type
_entity.pdbx_description
1 polymer ?
#
loop_
_entity_poly.entity_id
_entity_poly.type
_entity_poly.pdbx_seq_one_letter_code
_entity_poly.pdbx_strand_id
1 'polypeptide(L)'
;MVLRRRGLLKYILLIPLLWFIAILVFSFQVQPSPSPRFRKDAVDQKEQAPSLVDRIAARSLIDRIRNALKFKQQHADHDHPVEERFKAREQARKMNAQIQVVAPELEHDHKHLNKTGPGEMGNAVRIKKEDLSPEERKKYDEGWKNNAFNQYISDIISVRRSLADVRDPECKKVEFHPNLPDTTVIIIFHNEARSTLLRTIWSVIDRSSPKLLKEVIIVDDFSDREYLHKMLEDDIAPMKKVKLLRTQKREGLIRARLKGAYAATGQALVFLDSHCECAEGWLEPLLDPIARNPKASVVPLIEIIDDSTFEFRGTPIQNIQVGGFDWNLIFNWHMTPAHEMKRRKNKTDPIRSPTMAGGLFAIDRAWFEELGMYDPGMDIWGGENLELSFKLWQCGGELLCAPCSHVGHVFRKRSPYSWPKNTNVIKKNSVRLAEVWLDDYKNYYYERINFALGDYGDVSDRKQLRERLQCKSFKWYIDNIFPEQFIPGESLYYGEVRNQGKATICLDSQEVEHSDKAVIAYPCHGQGGNQFFLLTKIGEIRREEKCLDYISTKLKEPGQVRSMLCHSQRGNQMWFYEHEMIRHATGYCMELSATQDRDVFMAPCNPLNKYQRWSWKQRINNSTSRQ
;
A
#
# COMPACT_ATOMS: atom_id res chain seq x y z
N MET A 1 41.86 51.01 47.67
CA MET A 1 41.24 49.91 48.43
C MET A 1 41.10 48.71 47.51
N VAL A 2 42.00 47.72 47.63
CA VAL A 2 42.01 46.49 46.82
C VAL A 2 41.70 45.33 47.76
N LEU A 3 40.61 44.59 47.51
CA LEU A 3 40.44 43.24 48.09
C LEU A 3 39.53 42.34 47.23
N ARG A 4 40.19 41.33 46.65
CA ARG A 4 39.81 39.92 46.44
C ARG A 4 38.33 39.56 46.18
N ARG A 5 38.13 38.88 45.03
CA ARG A 5 37.47 37.55 44.92
C ARG A 5 37.94 36.83 43.65
N ARG A 6 39.06 36.09 43.75
CA ARG A 6 39.45 35.02 42.80
C ARG A 6 39.11 33.70 43.49
N GLY A 7 38.13 32.93 42.99
CA GLY A 7 37.76 31.67 43.65
C GLY A 7 36.79 30.71 42.96
N LEU A 8 36.15 31.04 41.82
CA LEU A 8 35.18 30.10 41.21
C LEU A 8 35.47 29.63 39.78
N LEU A 9 36.39 30.26 39.04
CA LEU A 9 36.60 29.87 37.63
C LEU A 9 37.48 28.63 37.41
N LYS A 10 38.19 28.14 38.44
CA LYS A 10 39.10 26.98 38.30
C LYS A 10 38.39 25.63 38.32
N TYR A 11 37.16 25.54 38.81
CA TYR A 11 36.44 24.25 38.93
C TYR A 11 35.57 23.92 37.72
N ILE A 12 35.24 24.90 36.87
CA ILE A 12 34.37 24.70 35.71
C ILE A 12 35.09 23.97 34.56
N LEU A 13 36.42 24.06 34.49
CA LEU A 13 37.22 23.42 33.44
C LEU A 13 37.89 22.10 33.86
N LEU A 14 38.01 21.83 35.18
CA LEU A 14 38.64 20.62 35.69
C LEU A 14 37.70 19.39 35.65
N ILE A 15 36.39 19.60 35.83
CA ILE A 15 35.40 18.52 35.86
C ILE A 15 35.21 17.88 34.47
N PRO A 16 35.08 18.63 33.35
CA PRO A 16 34.97 18.03 32.03
C PRO A 16 36.26 17.31 31.61
N LEU A 17 37.43 17.85 31.98
CA LEU A 17 38.73 17.28 31.64
C LEU A 17 38.97 15.94 32.35
N LEU A 18 38.61 15.83 33.63
CA LEU A 18 38.70 14.57 34.38
C LEU A 18 37.69 13.53 33.87
N TRP A 19 36.50 13.96 33.42
CA TRP A 19 35.52 13.06 32.83
C TRP A 19 35.97 12.54 31.46
N PHE A 20 36.63 13.38 30.65
CA PHE A 20 37.20 12.99 29.36
C PHE A 20 38.38 12.03 29.51
N ILE A 21 39.24 12.24 30.52
CA ILE A 21 40.34 11.32 30.85
C ILE A 21 39.79 9.98 31.36
N ALA A 22 38.73 9.99 32.19
CA ALA A 22 38.09 8.76 32.66
C ALA A 22 37.48 7.94 31.51
N ILE A 23 36.84 8.59 30.53
CA ILE A 23 36.31 7.92 29.34
C ILE A 23 37.44 7.33 28.48
N LEU A 24 38.54 8.06 28.30
CA LEU A 24 39.71 7.55 27.57
C LEU A 24 40.34 6.33 28.27
N VAL A 25 40.47 6.35 29.60
CA VAL A 25 41.01 5.21 30.35
C VAL A 25 40.08 3.98 30.28
N PHE A 26 38.75 4.18 30.36
CA PHE A 26 37.78 3.09 30.20
C PHE A 26 37.69 2.56 28.76
N SER A 27 38.00 3.39 27.76
CA SER A 27 38.01 2.98 26.34
C SER A 27 39.25 2.15 25.97
N PHE A 28 40.33 2.24 26.73
CA PHE A 28 41.59 1.50 26.49
C PHE A 28 41.76 0.23 27.35
N GLN A 29 40.82 -0.08 28.26
CA GLN A 29 40.90 -1.27 29.13
C GLN A 29 39.97 -2.43 28.76
N VAL A 30 39.27 -2.38 27.62
CA VAL A 30 38.48 -3.52 27.13
C VAL A 30 39.26 -4.21 26.00
N GLN A 31 40.16 -5.12 26.37
CA GLN A 31 40.65 -6.14 25.44
C GLN A 31 39.62 -7.27 25.30
N PRO A 32 39.46 -7.86 24.10
CA PRO A 32 38.58 -9.01 23.91
C PRO A 32 39.17 -10.27 24.55
N SER A 33 38.38 -10.93 25.40
CA SER A 33 38.70 -12.27 25.90
C SER A 33 38.78 -13.28 24.73
N PRO A 34 39.78 -14.17 24.70
CA PRO A 34 39.88 -15.20 23.67
C PRO A 34 38.87 -16.31 23.91
N SER A 35 38.11 -16.68 22.87
CA SER A 35 37.27 -17.87 22.85
C SER A 35 38.13 -19.15 22.87
N PRO A 36 37.64 -20.26 23.45
CA PRO A 36 38.43 -21.47 23.64
C PRO A 36 38.71 -22.17 22.30
N ARG A 37 39.98 -22.51 22.09
CA ARG A 37 40.47 -23.41 21.03
C ARG A 37 39.77 -24.75 21.15
N PHE A 38 39.02 -25.14 20.12
CA PHE A 38 38.67 -26.53 19.89
C PHE A 38 39.92 -27.29 19.44
N ARG A 39 40.30 -28.27 20.26
CA ARG A 39 41.38 -29.23 20.04
C ARG A 39 40.99 -30.13 18.87
N LYS A 40 41.78 -30.12 17.80
CA LYS A 40 41.75 -31.17 16.77
C LYS A 40 42.51 -32.36 17.35
N ASP A 41 41.79 -33.34 17.88
CA ASP A 41 42.32 -34.68 18.05
C ASP A 41 42.08 -35.43 16.74
N ALA A 42 43.19 -35.75 16.06
CA ALA A 42 43.21 -36.63 14.91
C ALA A 42 42.95 -38.06 15.38
N VAL A 43 41.89 -38.68 14.88
CA VAL A 43 41.69 -40.13 14.94
C VAL A 43 41.65 -40.64 13.51
N ASP A 44 42.68 -41.39 13.19
CA ASP A 44 42.86 -42.21 12.00
C ASP A 44 41.73 -43.25 11.92
N GLN A 45 40.89 -43.23 10.88
CA GLN A 45 40.04 -44.37 10.53
C GLN A 45 40.07 -44.61 9.02
N LYS A 46 40.70 -45.74 8.69
CA LYS A 46 40.72 -46.40 7.38
C LYS A 46 39.29 -46.60 6.84
N GLU A 47 39.10 -46.24 5.57
CA GLU A 47 37.98 -46.69 4.75
C GLU A 47 38.01 -48.22 4.63
N GLN A 48 36.90 -48.88 5.04
CA GLN A 48 36.55 -50.21 4.58
C GLN A 48 35.19 -50.12 3.88
N ALA A 49 35.16 -50.51 2.60
CA ALA A 49 33.94 -50.58 1.81
C ALA A 49 33.00 -51.69 2.35
N PRO A 50 31.67 -51.45 2.40
CA PRO A 50 30.71 -52.43 2.91
C PRO A 50 30.59 -53.65 1.99
N SER A 51 30.38 -54.81 2.62
CA SER A 51 30.39 -56.14 2.00
C SER A 51 29.23 -56.34 1.02
N LEU A 52 29.39 -57.33 0.11
CA LEU A 52 28.39 -57.68 -0.90
C LEU A 52 27.02 -58.05 -0.29
N VAL A 53 27.00 -58.54 0.96
CA VAL A 53 25.79 -58.94 1.68
C VAL A 53 24.97 -57.71 2.11
N ASP A 54 25.64 -56.63 2.52
CA ASP A 54 24.98 -55.36 2.89
C ASP A 54 24.35 -54.66 1.66
N ARG A 55 24.94 -54.84 0.48
CA ARG A 55 24.41 -54.30 -0.80
C ARG A 55 23.17 -55.05 -1.28
N ILE A 56 23.02 -56.34 -0.95
CA ILE A 56 21.85 -57.15 -1.35
C ILE A 56 20.66 -56.84 -0.43
N ALA A 57 20.88 -56.67 0.87
CA ALA A 57 19.83 -56.30 1.82
C ALA A 57 19.28 -54.87 1.54
N ALA A 58 20.14 -53.92 1.21
CA ALA A 58 19.73 -52.56 0.84
C ALA A 58 18.94 -52.52 -0.49
N ARG A 59 19.29 -53.34 -1.49
CA ARG A 59 18.52 -53.44 -2.76
C ARG A 59 17.13 -54.04 -2.53
N SER A 60 17.00 -55.06 -1.68
CA SER A 60 15.69 -55.64 -1.34
C SER A 60 14.75 -54.66 -0.61
N LEU A 61 15.29 -53.74 0.18
CA LEU A 61 14.51 -52.70 0.86
C LEU A 61 14.17 -51.54 -0.09
N ILE A 62 15.12 -51.13 -0.94
CA ILE A 62 14.92 -50.09 -1.95
C ILE A 62 13.92 -50.54 -3.02
N ASP A 63 13.89 -51.81 -3.43
CA ASP A 63 12.91 -52.30 -4.41
C ASP A 63 11.51 -52.51 -3.80
N ARG A 64 11.41 -52.76 -2.49
CA ARG A 64 10.12 -52.72 -1.76
C ARG A 64 9.60 -51.30 -1.56
N ILE A 65 10.48 -50.34 -1.31
CA ILE A 65 10.14 -48.91 -1.24
C ILE A 65 9.79 -48.36 -2.64
N ARG A 66 10.51 -48.77 -3.69
CA ARG A 66 10.28 -48.36 -5.08
C ARG A 66 8.97 -48.93 -5.66
N ASN A 67 8.58 -50.15 -5.26
CA ASN A 67 7.29 -50.73 -5.65
C ASN A 67 6.11 -50.21 -4.81
N ALA A 68 6.35 -49.72 -3.60
CA ALA A 68 5.37 -48.95 -2.81
C ALA A 68 5.23 -47.49 -3.28
N LEU A 69 6.28 -46.93 -3.90
CA LEU A 69 6.33 -45.60 -4.51
C LEU A 69 6.16 -45.66 -6.03
N LYS A 70 5.04 -46.24 -6.50
CA LYS A 70 4.52 -45.86 -7.83
C LYS A 70 4.04 -44.41 -7.74
N PHE A 71 4.99 -43.48 -7.87
CA PHE A 71 4.73 -42.06 -8.06
C PHE A 71 3.92 -41.90 -9.34
N LYS A 72 2.62 -41.66 -9.16
CA LYS A 72 1.76 -41.11 -10.19
C LYS A 72 2.30 -39.71 -10.48
N GLN A 73 2.83 -39.54 -11.67
CA GLN A 73 3.20 -38.25 -12.22
C GLN A 73 1.92 -37.42 -12.40
N GLN A 74 1.56 -36.65 -11.37
CA GLN A 74 0.62 -35.54 -11.39
C GLN A 74 0.76 -34.86 -10.02
N HIS A 75 1.54 -33.77 -9.93
CA HIS A 75 1.21 -32.73 -8.97
C HIS A 75 -0.06 -32.04 -9.48
N ALA A 76 -1.19 -32.72 -9.29
CA ALA A 76 -2.45 -32.05 -9.14
C ALA A 76 -2.45 -31.57 -7.70
N ASP A 77 -2.22 -30.28 -7.53
CA ASP A 77 -2.68 -29.51 -6.39
C ASP A 77 -4.13 -29.98 -6.05
N HIS A 78 -4.46 -30.45 -4.85
CA HIS A 78 -5.73 -31.20 -4.64
C HIS A 78 -6.85 -30.39 -3.98
N ASP A 79 -6.66 -29.08 -3.78
CA ASP A 79 -7.62 -28.26 -3.02
C ASP A 79 -8.60 -27.42 -3.86
N HIS A 80 -8.65 -27.61 -5.19
CA HIS A 80 -9.65 -26.97 -6.06
C HIS A 80 -10.63 -27.94 -6.69
N PRO A 81 -11.93 -27.57 -6.78
CA PRO A 81 -12.90 -28.30 -7.59
C PRO A 81 -12.38 -28.45 -9.03
N VAL A 82 -12.31 -29.69 -9.50
CA VAL A 82 -11.83 -30.05 -10.85
C VAL A 82 -12.56 -29.25 -11.94
N GLU A 83 -13.83 -28.94 -11.71
CA GLU A 83 -14.67 -28.19 -12.63
C GLU A 83 -14.21 -26.74 -12.82
N GLU A 84 -13.81 -26.04 -11.75
CA GLU A 84 -13.30 -24.67 -11.84
C GLU A 84 -11.97 -24.62 -12.60
N ARG A 85 -11.10 -25.60 -12.38
CA ARG A 85 -9.83 -25.71 -13.13
C ARG A 85 -10.04 -26.01 -14.61
N PHE A 86 -11.03 -26.84 -14.94
CA PHE A 86 -11.36 -27.09 -16.34
C PHE A 86 -11.87 -25.82 -17.01
N LYS A 87 -12.79 -25.09 -16.34
CA LYS A 87 -13.30 -23.79 -16.81
C LYS A 87 -12.16 -22.77 -16.99
N ALA A 88 -11.24 -22.66 -16.02
CA ALA A 88 -10.09 -21.76 -16.10
C ALA A 88 -9.15 -22.13 -17.25
N ARG A 89 -8.85 -23.41 -17.47
CA ARG A 89 -8.04 -23.87 -18.61
C ARG A 89 -8.69 -23.61 -19.95
N GLU A 90 -10.00 -23.83 -20.04
CA GLU A 90 -10.76 -23.54 -21.27
C GLU A 90 -10.78 -22.03 -21.57
N GLN A 91 -10.95 -21.20 -20.53
CA GLN A 91 -10.85 -19.74 -20.65
C GLN A 91 -9.45 -19.30 -21.06
N ALA A 92 -8.40 -19.86 -20.46
CA ALA A 92 -7.02 -19.59 -20.84
C ALA A 92 -6.77 -19.94 -22.31
N ARG A 93 -7.27 -21.09 -22.79
CA ARG A 93 -7.17 -21.49 -24.20
C ARG A 93 -7.90 -20.50 -25.11
N LYS A 94 -9.10 -20.06 -24.72
CA LYS A 94 -9.89 -19.06 -25.47
C LYS A 94 -9.19 -17.70 -25.51
N MET A 95 -8.61 -17.24 -24.40
CA MET A 95 -7.91 -15.94 -24.33
C MET A 95 -6.59 -15.96 -25.09
N ASN A 96 -5.84 -17.07 -25.04
CA ASN A 96 -4.63 -17.23 -25.84
C ASN A 96 -4.91 -17.20 -27.35
N ALA A 97 -6.07 -17.73 -27.78
CA ALA A 97 -6.50 -17.62 -29.17
C ALA A 97 -6.91 -16.20 -29.60
N GLN A 98 -7.12 -15.27 -28.64
CA GLN A 98 -7.46 -13.87 -28.91
C GLN A 98 -6.24 -12.95 -28.96
N ILE A 99 -5.03 -13.45 -28.72
CA ILE A 99 -3.80 -12.66 -28.86
C ILE A 99 -3.66 -12.24 -30.33
N GLN A 100 -3.59 -10.94 -30.58
CA GLN A 100 -3.62 -10.37 -31.93
C GLN A 100 -2.23 -10.13 -32.50
N VAL A 101 -1.26 -9.81 -31.64
CA VAL A 101 0.12 -9.55 -32.03
C VAL A 101 1.05 -10.28 -31.08
N VAL A 102 2.01 -11.00 -31.66
CA VAL A 102 3.15 -11.62 -30.97
C VAL A 102 4.41 -11.13 -31.66
N ALA A 103 5.27 -10.43 -30.93
CA ALA A 103 6.51 -9.91 -31.48
C ALA A 103 7.54 -11.03 -31.77
N PRO A 104 8.26 -10.99 -32.91
CA PRO A 104 9.30 -11.97 -33.27
C PRO A 104 10.54 -11.89 -32.37
N GLU A 105 11.28 -13.00 -32.33
CA GLU A 105 12.52 -13.15 -31.55
C GLU A 105 13.73 -12.65 -32.35
N LEU A 106 14.34 -11.53 -31.92
CA LEU A 106 15.60 -10.97 -32.45
C LEU A 106 16.59 -10.76 -31.30
N GLU A 107 17.87 -10.43 -31.51
CA GLU A 107 18.85 -10.16 -30.44
C GLU A 107 18.73 -8.72 -29.90
N HIS A 108 19.04 -8.48 -28.60
CA HIS A 108 18.82 -7.18 -27.95
C HIS A 108 20.09 -6.34 -28.05
N ASP A 109 20.01 -5.20 -28.73
CA ASP A 109 21.09 -4.21 -28.71
C ASP A 109 20.83 -3.16 -27.63
N HIS A 110 21.53 -3.28 -26.49
CA HIS A 110 21.51 -2.32 -25.39
C HIS A 110 22.44 -1.12 -25.62
N LYS A 111 23.15 -1.03 -26.77
CA LYS A 111 24.29 -0.10 -26.92
C LYS A 111 23.96 1.34 -27.33
N HIS A 112 22.70 1.68 -27.61
CA HIS A 112 22.36 2.97 -28.23
C HIS A 112 21.29 3.79 -27.52
N LEU A 113 21.29 3.84 -26.18
CA LEU A 113 20.46 4.80 -25.44
C LEU A 113 21.22 6.13 -25.28
N ASN A 114 20.74 7.17 -25.96
CA ASN A 114 21.24 8.53 -25.80
C ASN A 114 20.88 9.03 -24.39
N LYS A 115 21.88 9.16 -23.51
CA LYS A 115 21.70 9.57 -22.10
C LYS A 115 21.54 11.07 -21.91
N THR A 116 21.26 11.81 -22.98
CA THR A 116 21.09 13.26 -22.96
C THR A 116 19.75 13.61 -23.60
N GLY A 117 18.92 14.36 -22.88
CA GLY A 117 17.58 14.74 -23.35
C GLY A 117 16.65 15.22 -22.24
N PRO A 118 15.46 15.76 -22.59
CA PRO A 118 14.45 16.14 -21.62
C PRO A 118 14.01 14.96 -20.74
N GLY A 119 13.99 15.16 -19.43
CA GLY A 119 13.47 14.19 -18.48
C GLY A 119 14.38 13.00 -18.17
N GLU A 120 15.61 12.97 -18.72
CA GLU A 120 16.63 11.98 -18.37
C GLU A 120 16.95 12.00 -16.88
N MET A 121 17.32 10.83 -16.34
CA MET A 121 17.48 10.57 -14.91
C MET A 121 16.20 10.82 -14.07
N GLY A 122 15.04 10.91 -14.72
CA GLY A 122 13.77 11.25 -14.06
C GLY A 122 13.63 12.72 -13.67
N ASN A 123 14.47 13.61 -14.21
CA ASN A 123 14.42 15.04 -13.88
C ASN A 123 13.14 15.73 -14.38
N ALA A 124 12.72 16.79 -13.69
CA ALA A 124 11.58 17.61 -14.09
C ALA A 124 11.82 18.29 -15.45
N VAL A 125 10.86 18.18 -16.36
CA VAL A 125 10.80 19.01 -17.57
C VAL A 125 9.84 20.16 -17.31
N ARG A 126 10.30 21.39 -17.56
CA ARG A 126 9.50 22.61 -17.33
C ARG A 126 9.36 23.37 -18.63
N ILE A 127 8.12 23.58 -19.04
CA ILE A 127 7.76 24.35 -20.22
C ILE A 127 6.77 25.42 -19.78
N LYS A 128 7.04 26.67 -20.16
CA LYS A 128 6.10 27.77 -20.00
C LYS A 128 5.13 27.73 -21.17
N LYS A 129 3.83 27.61 -20.88
CA LYS A 129 2.78 27.49 -21.91
C LYS A 129 2.73 28.72 -22.82
N GLU A 130 3.13 29.86 -22.28
CA GLU A 130 3.16 31.16 -22.95
C GLU A 130 4.21 31.21 -24.06
N ASP A 131 5.29 30.44 -23.91
CA ASP A 131 6.41 30.38 -24.86
C ASP A 131 6.10 29.42 -26.03
N LEU A 132 5.05 28.60 -25.93
CA LEU A 132 4.62 27.67 -26.99
C LEU A 132 3.93 28.41 -28.13
N SER A 133 4.17 27.93 -29.36
CA SER A 133 3.41 28.38 -30.54
C SER A 133 1.90 28.08 -30.37
N PRO A 134 1.01 28.75 -31.12
CA PRO A 134 -0.42 28.45 -31.07
C PRO A 134 -0.76 26.97 -31.29
N GLU A 135 -0.05 26.31 -32.22
CA GLU A 135 -0.24 24.90 -32.56
C GLU A 135 0.22 23.97 -31.42
N GLU A 136 1.36 24.28 -30.80
CA GLU A 136 1.89 23.51 -29.68
C GLU A 136 1.05 23.69 -28.41
N ARG A 137 0.57 24.91 -28.18
CA ARG A 137 -0.33 25.21 -27.06
C ARG A 137 -1.65 24.43 -27.18
N LYS A 138 -2.16 24.26 -28.40
CA LYS A 138 -3.32 23.41 -28.65
C LYS A 138 -3.04 21.95 -28.27
N LYS A 139 -1.90 21.39 -28.69
CA LYS A 139 -1.48 20.01 -28.30
C LYS A 139 -1.33 19.87 -26.78
N TYR A 140 -0.74 20.86 -26.13
CA TYR A 140 -0.61 20.94 -24.69
C TYR A 140 -1.98 20.86 -23.99
N ASP A 141 -2.93 21.68 -24.41
CA ASP A 141 -4.27 21.74 -23.82
C ASP A 141 -5.09 20.48 -24.10
N GLU A 142 -5.01 19.93 -25.30
CA GLU A 142 -5.64 18.67 -25.67
C GLU A 142 -5.08 17.50 -24.86
N GLY A 143 -3.77 17.47 -24.62
CA GLY A 143 -3.11 16.47 -23.78
C GLY A 143 -3.68 16.42 -22.36
N TRP A 144 -3.77 17.59 -21.71
CA TRP A 144 -4.39 17.71 -20.40
C TRP A 144 -5.87 17.35 -20.38
N LYS A 145 -6.62 17.76 -21.41
CA LYS A 145 -8.05 17.46 -21.56
C LYS A 145 -8.28 15.95 -21.71
N ASN A 146 -7.47 15.27 -22.51
CA ASN A 146 -7.68 13.87 -22.85
C ASN A 146 -7.16 12.92 -21.77
N ASN A 147 -6.07 13.24 -21.08
CA ASN A 147 -5.39 12.29 -20.20
C ASN A 147 -5.28 12.71 -18.74
N ALA A 148 -5.64 13.97 -18.42
CA ALA A 148 -5.50 14.54 -17.07
C ALA A 148 -4.05 14.60 -16.53
N PHE A 149 -3.07 14.64 -17.44
CA PHE A 149 -1.67 14.95 -17.20
C PHE A 149 -1.09 15.66 -18.44
N ASN A 150 0.11 16.21 -18.33
CA ASN A 150 0.80 16.93 -19.39
C ASN A 150 1.35 15.99 -20.47
N GLN A 151 0.48 15.52 -21.38
CA GLN A 151 0.88 14.65 -22.49
C GLN A 151 1.96 15.31 -23.37
N TYR A 152 1.90 16.63 -23.61
CA TYR A 152 2.89 17.31 -24.43
C TYR A 152 4.32 17.13 -23.87
N ILE A 153 4.49 17.24 -22.55
CA ILE A 153 5.77 16.93 -21.91
C ILE A 153 6.10 15.44 -21.99
N SER A 154 5.11 14.55 -21.83
CA SER A 154 5.36 13.12 -22.04
C SER A 154 5.86 12.82 -23.46
N ASP A 155 5.31 13.47 -24.48
CA ASP A 155 5.61 13.16 -25.89
C ASP A 155 7.04 13.60 -26.30
N ILE A 156 7.61 14.61 -25.62
CA ILE A 156 9.01 15.03 -25.85
C ILE A 156 10.04 14.23 -25.04
N ILE A 157 9.60 13.58 -23.95
CA ILE A 157 10.46 12.75 -23.11
C ILE A 157 10.60 11.38 -23.77
N SER A 158 11.84 10.90 -23.86
CA SER A 158 12.15 9.58 -24.40
C SER A 158 11.27 8.49 -23.76
N VAL A 159 10.70 7.60 -24.58
CA VAL A 159 10.00 6.41 -24.08
C VAL A 159 10.96 5.39 -23.44
N ARG A 160 12.28 5.61 -23.56
CA ARG A 160 13.33 4.80 -22.93
C ARG A 160 14.26 5.64 -22.05
N ARG A 161 13.75 6.75 -21.47
CA ARG A 161 14.54 7.64 -20.60
C ARG A 161 15.17 6.88 -19.43
N SER A 162 16.35 7.30 -18.98
CA SER A 162 16.95 6.77 -17.74
C SER A 162 16.26 7.33 -16.48
N LEU A 163 16.37 6.60 -15.36
CA LEU A 163 15.94 7.03 -14.03
C LEU A 163 17.11 7.00 -13.06
N ALA A 164 17.13 7.91 -12.09
CA ALA A 164 18.03 7.80 -10.94
C ALA A 164 17.67 6.56 -10.09
N ASP A 165 18.70 5.91 -9.54
CA ASP A 165 18.49 4.78 -8.62
C ASP A 165 18.07 5.32 -7.24
N VAL A 166 16.76 5.34 -7.01
CA VAL A 166 16.12 5.86 -5.78
C VAL A 166 16.16 4.89 -4.60
N ARG A 167 16.66 3.66 -4.80
CA ARG A 167 16.70 2.64 -3.74
C ARG A 167 17.65 3.05 -2.63
N ASP A 168 17.28 2.67 -1.40
CA ASP A 168 18.19 2.77 -0.27
C ASP A 168 19.47 1.96 -0.52
N PRO A 169 20.67 2.43 -0.10
CA PRO A 169 21.92 1.70 -0.29
C PRO A 169 21.92 0.27 0.25
N GLU A 170 21.13 -0.04 1.28
CA GLU A 170 21.00 -1.41 1.80
C GLU A 170 20.21 -2.32 0.87
N CYS A 171 19.24 -1.80 0.12
CA CYS A 171 18.49 -2.58 -0.87
C CYS A 171 19.41 -3.18 -1.95
N LYS A 172 20.52 -2.50 -2.26
CA LYS A 172 21.49 -2.97 -3.27
C LYS A 172 22.33 -4.15 -2.79
N LYS A 173 22.29 -4.45 -1.49
CA LYS A 173 23.03 -5.55 -0.84
C LYS A 173 22.14 -6.74 -0.48
N VAL A 174 20.85 -6.66 -0.77
CA VAL A 174 19.90 -7.74 -0.49
C VAL A 174 20.19 -8.91 -1.41
N GLU A 175 20.36 -10.09 -0.82
CA GLU A 175 20.44 -11.35 -1.56
C GLU A 175 19.04 -11.98 -1.65
N PHE A 176 18.60 -12.23 -2.88
CA PHE A 176 17.30 -12.82 -3.16
C PHE A 176 17.37 -14.35 -3.20
N HIS A 177 16.22 -15.00 -3.07
CA HIS A 177 16.07 -16.44 -3.22
C HIS A 177 16.65 -16.89 -4.57
N PRO A 178 17.45 -17.96 -4.64
CA PRO A 178 18.16 -18.36 -5.86
C PRO A 178 17.21 -18.79 -7.00
N ASN A 179 16.01 -19.26 -6.64
CA ASN A 179 14.98 -19.69 -7.58
C ASN A 179 13.80 -18.72 -7.49
N LEU A 180 13.89 -17.58 -8.17
CA LEU A 180 12.75 -16.67 -8.32
C LEU A 180 11.83 -17.17 -9.45
N PRO A 181 10.49 -17.06 -9.30
CA PRO A 181 9.54 -17.47 -10.33
C PRO A 181 9.67 -16.64 -11.60
N ASP A 182 9.50 -17.27 -12.76
CA ASP A 182 9.30 -16.51 -13.99
C ASP A 182 7.96 -15.75 -13.94
N THR A 183 7.89 -14.63 -14.64
CA THR A 183 6.81 -13.64 -14.44
C THR A 183 6.20 -13.18 -15.74
N THR A 184 4.88 -13.13 -15.78
CA THR A 184 4.11 -12.40 -16.79
C THR A 184 3.72 -11.03 -16.25
N VAL A 185 4.15 -9.96 -16.92
CA VAL A 185 3.71 -8.60 -16.59
C VAL A 185 2.45 -8.28 -17.41
N ILE A 186 1.39 -7.81 -16.76
CA ILE A 186 0.09 -7.52 -17.38
C ILE A 186 -0.18 -6.02 -17.25
N ILE A 187 -0.35 -5.33 -18.38
CA ILE A 187 -0.62 -3.89 -18.44
C ILE A 187 -1.98 -3.69 -19.11
N ILE A 188 -2.91 -3.03 -18.43
CA ILE A 188 -4.25 -2.77 -18.95
C ILE A 188 -4.30 -1.30 -19.38
N PHE A 189 -4.85 -1.03 -20.55
CA PHE A 189 -5.04 0.33 -21.03
C PHE A 189 -6.39 0.52 -21.72
N HIS A 190 -6.91 1.73 -21.64
CA HIS A 190 -8.04 2.21 -22.41
C HIS A 190 -7.77 3.68 -22.74
N ASN A 191 -7.68 4.05 -24.01
CA ASN A 191 -7.45 5.43 -24.45
C ASN A 191 -6.24 6.12 -23.79
N GLU A 192 -5.19 5.35 -23.48
CA GLU A 192 -3.96 5.87 -22.86
C GLU A 192 -3.11 6.65 -23.87
N ALA A 193 -2.38 7.66 -23.41
CA ALA A 193 -1.43 8.34 -24.28
C ALA A 193 -0.34 7.36 -24.76
N ARG A 194 -0.03 7.41 -26.06
CA ARG A 194 0.95 6.51 -26.68
C ARG A 194 2.33 6.60 -26.01
N SER A 195 2.79 7.79 -25.66
CA SER A 195 4.11 7.98 -25.03
C SER A 195 4.20 7.33 -23.64
N THR A 196 3.17 7.43 -22.80
CA THR A 196 3.15 6.83 -21.46
C THR A 196 3.02 5.31 -21.52
N LEU A 197 2.17 4.79 -22.41
CA LEU A 197 2.02 3.34 -22.61
C LEU A 197 3.34 2.71 -23.08
N LEU A 198 3.96 3.26 -24.12
CA LEU A 198 5.23 2.75 -24.63
C LEU A 198 6.36 2.88 -23.59
N ARG A 199 6.40 3.98 -22.82
CA ARG A 199 7.39 4.15 -21.75
C ARG A 199 7.23 3.12 -20.63
N THR A 200 5.98 2.76 -20.30
CA THR A 200 5.70 1.68 -19.35
C THR A 200 6.26 0.36 -19.85
N ILE A 201 5.92 -0.03 -21.09
CA ILE A 201 6.38 -1.30 -21.69
C ILE A 201 7.91 -1.35 -21.75
N TRP A 202 8.55 -0.29 -22.24
CA TRP A 202 10.01 -0.24 -22.30
C TRP A 202 10.66 -0.26 -20.93
N SER A 203 10.10 0.40 -19.92
CA SER A 203 10.65 0.36 -18.56
C SER A 203 10.67 -1.07 -17.99
N VAL A 204 9.64 -1.86 -18.30
CA VAL A 204 9.57 -3.27 -17.91
C VAL A 204 10.64 -4.09 -18.65
N ILE A 205 10.74 -3.92 -19.97
CA ILE A 205 11.70 -4.67 -20.81
C ILE A 205 13.14 -4.34 -20.43
N ASP A 206 13.46 -3.05 -20.25
CA ASP A 206 14.82 -2.57 -20.07
C ASP A 206 15.37 -2.84 -18.66
N ARG A 207 14.50 -2.94 -17.65
CA ARG A 207 14.89 -3.00 -16.22
C ARG A 207 14.45 -4.27 -15.51
N SER A 208 14.08 -5.30 -16.27
CA SER A 208 13.78 -6.62 -15.74
C SER A 208 14.77 -7.65 -16.27
N SER A 209 15.26 -8.52 -15.40
CA SER A 209 16.13 -9.63 -15.82
C SER A 209 15.45 -10.48 -16.90
N PRO A 210 16.11 -10.74 -18.05
CA PRO A 210 15.53 -11.56 -19.12
C PRO A 210 15.17 -12.99 -18.70
N LYS A 211 15.78 -13.50 -17.61
CA LYS A 211 15.49 -14.81 -17.02
C LYS A 211 14.18 -14.82 -16.21
N LEU A 212 13.78 -13.66 -15.67
CA LEU A 212 12.58 -13.53 -14.84
C LEU A 212 11.39 -13.04 -15.67
N LEU A 213 11.62 -12.13 -16.61
CA LEU A 213 10.55 -11.63 -17.47
C LEU A 213 10.22 -12.66 -18.56
N LYS A 214 9.12 -13.39 -18.40
CA LYS A 214 8.65 -14.37 -19.38
C LYS A 214 7.96 -13.69 -20.55
N GLU A 215 7.00 -12.83 -20.24
CA GLU A 215 6.20 -12.09 -21.23
C GLU A 215 5.57 -10.83 -20.64
N VAL A 216 5.22 -9.90 -21.52
CA VAL A 216 4.43 -8.69 -21.21
C VAL A 216 3.13 -8.80 -22.00
N ILE A 217 1.99 -8.89 -21.33
CA ILE A 217 0.67 -8.89 -21.95
C ILE A 217 0.07 -7.50 -21.78
N ILE A 218 -0.11 -6.79 -22.88
CA ILE A 218 -0.86 -5.53 -22.91
C ILE A 218 -2.30 -5.82 -23.30
N VAL A 219 -3.25 -5.35 -22.49
CA VAL A 219 -4.68 -5.58 -22.66
C VAL A 219 -5.36 -4.26 -23.01
N ASP A 220 -5.81 -4.13 -24.25
CA ASP A 220 -6.64 -3.03 -24.71
C ASP A 220 -8.09 -3.26 -24.31
N ASP A 221 -8.59 -2.48 -23.36
CA ASP A 221 -10.00 -2.48 -22.96
C ASP A 221 -10.85 -1.60 -23.86
N PHE A 222 -10.89 -1.94 -25.16
CA PHE A 222 -11.75 -1.33 -26.17
C PHE A 222 -11.49 0.18 -26.35
N SER A 223 -10.23 0.53 -26.61
CA SER A 223 -9.84 1.91 -26.96
C SER A 223 -10.43 2.36 -28.30
N ASP A 224 -10.72 3.66 -28.41
CA ASP A 224 -11.26 4.30 -29.62
C ASP A 224 -10.26 5.25 -30.30
N ARG A 225 -9.09 5.47 -29.70
CA ARG A 225 -8.05 6.34 -30.26
C ARG A 225 -7.33 5.64 -31.41
N GLU A 226 -7.32 6.27 -32.58
CA GLU A 226 -6.72 5.73 -33.81
C GLU A 226 -5.27 5.24 -33.61
N TYR A 227 -4.46 6.01 -32.87
CA TYR A 227 -3.05 5.69 -32.61
C TYR A 227 -2.85 4.44 -31.72
N LEU A 228 -3.89 3.91 -31.07
CA LEU A 228 -3.84 2.68 -30.28
C LEU A 228 -4.19 1.43 -31.10
N HIS A 229 -4.50 1.59 -32.39
CA HIS A 229 -4.75 0.48 -33.30
C HIS A 229 -3.48 0.12 -34.06
N LYS A 230 -3.45 0.35 -35.39
CA LYS A 230 -2.36 -0.07 -36.26
C LYS A 230 -1.00 0.51 -35.85
N MET A 231 -0.98 1.78 -35.46
CA MET A 231 0.25 2.45 -35.02
C MET A 231 0.87 1.78 -33.78
N LEU A 232 0.06 1.44 -32.78
CA LEU A 232 0.54 0.71 -31.59
C LEU A 232 1.05 -0.68 -31.96
N GLU A 233 0.37 -1.39 -32.87
CA GLU A 233 0.83 -2.70 -33.34
C GLU A 233 2.21 -2.60 -34.00
N ASP A 234 2.43 -1.56 -34.81
CA ASP A 234 3.72 -1.31 -35.44
C ASP A 234 4.80 -0.93 -34.41
N ASP A 235 4.45 -0.23 -33.34
CA ASP A 235 5.37 0.13 -32.26
C ASP A 235 5.85 -1.04 -31.42
N ILE A 236 4.95 -1.98 -31.13
CA ILE A 236 5.24 -3.13 -30.28
C ILE A 236 5.78 -4.32 -31.09
N ALA A 237 5.58 -4.34 -32.41
CA ALA A 237 6.14 -5.37 -33.29
C ALA A 237 7.65 -5.65 -33.05
N PRO A 238 8.53 -4.64 -32.85
CA PRO A 238 9.94 -4.91 -32.52
C PRO A 238 10.21 -5.29 -31.06
N MET A 239 9.22 -5.18 -30.16
CA MET A 239 9.40 -5.39 -28.72
C MET A 239 9.24 -6.86 -28.35
N LYS A 240 10.35 -7.53 -28.05
CA LYS A 240 10.34 -8.95 -27.68
C LYS A 240 9.41 -9.22 -26.51
N LYS A 241 8.81 -10.40 -26.51
CA LYS A 241 7.96 -10.92 -25.42
C LYS A 241 6.69 -10.10 -25.14
N VAL A 242 6.38 -9.08 -25.95
CA VAL A 242 5.13 -8.30 -25.84
C VAL A 242 4.02 -8.99 -26.64
N LYS A 243 2.86 -9.13 -26.01
CA LYS A 243 1.63 -9.67 -26.59
C LYS A 243 0.50 -8.68 -26.42
N LEU A 244 -0.23 -8.41 -27.50
CA LEU A 244 -1.42 -7.55 -27.47
C LEU A 244 -2.70 -8.41 -27.45
N LEU A 245 -3.54 -8.17 -26.45
CA LEU A 245 -4.88 -8.72 -26.32
C LEU A 245 -5.90 -7.57 -26.36
N ARG A 246 -6.91 -7.64 -27.23
CA ARG A 246 -7.98 -6.63 -27.27
C ARG A 246 -9.32 -7.20 -26.87
N THR A 247 -10.08 -6.44 -26.09
CA THR A 247 -11.46 -6.78 -25.76
C THR A 247 -12.42 -6.39 -26.90
N GLN A 248 -13.51 -7.14 -27.05
CA GLN A 248 -14.53 -6.89 -28.09
C GLN A 248 -15.54 -5.79 -27.71
N LYS A 249 -15.53 -5.41 -26.42
CA LYS A 249 -16.34 -4.37 -25.81
C LYS A 249 -15.59 -3.85 -24.60
N ARG A 250 -15.94 -2.65 -24.12
CA ARG A 250 -15.38 -2.11 -22.89
C ARG A 250 -15.85 -2.92 -21.68
N GLU A 251 -14.96 -3.73 -21.12
CA GLU A 251 -15.23 -4.64 -20.01
C GLU A 251 -14.97 -3.97 -18.65
N GLY A 252 -14.04 -3.01 -18.59
CA GLY A 252 -13.51 -2.46 -17.35
C GLY A 252 -12.15 -3.03 -16.94
N LEU A 253 -11.43 -2.28 -16.10
CA LEU A 253 -10.13 -2.66 -15.56
C LEU A 253 -10.15 -4.06 -14.93
N ILE A 254 -11.16 -4.36 -14.11
CA ILE A 254 -11.25 -5.61 -13.36
C ILE A 254 -11.31 -6.82 -14.31
N ARG A 255 -12.23 -6.79 -15.26
CA ARG A 255 -12.42 -7.88 -16.23
C ARG A 255 -11.28 -7.93 -17.27
N ALA A 256 -10.70 -6.80 -17.64
CA ALA A 256 -9.51 -6.76 -18.48
C ALA A 256 -8.29 -7.40 -17.78
N ARG A 257 -8.09 -7.15 -16.47
CA ARG A 257 -7.09 -7.85 -15.65
C ARG A 257 -7.30 -9.36 -15.65
N LEU A 258 -8.55 -9.81 -15.48
CA LEU A 258 -8.89 -11.24 -15.56
C LEU A 258 -8.51 -11.82 -16.94
N LYS A 259 -8.82 -11.14 -18.04
CA LYS A 259 -8.44 -11.59 -19.39
C LYS A 259 -6.93 -11.70 -19.56
N GLY A 260 -6.17 -10.73 -19.07
CA GLY A 260 -4.71 -10.79 -19.04
C GLY A 260 -4.19 -11.96 -18.20
N ALA A 261 -4.77 -12.18 -17.02
CA ALA A 261 -4.38 -13.28 -16.13
C ALA A 261 -4.66 -14.66 -16.75
N TYR A 262 -5.78 -14.82 -17.45
CA TYR A 262 -6.09 -16.07 -18.17
C TYR A 262 -5.13 -16.33 -19.34
N ALA A 263 -4.62 -15.29 -20.00
CA ALA A 263 -3.65 -15.42 -21.10
C ALA A 263 -2.21 -15.64 -20.62
N ALA A 264 -1.92 -15.38 -19.33
CA ALA A 264 -0.58 -15.44 -18.78
C ALA A 264 -0.06 -16.88 -18.61
N THR A 265 1.24 -17.05 -18.83
CA THR A 265 1.95 -18.35 -18.74
C THR A 265 3.08 -18.37 -17.72
N GLY A 266 3.39 -17.23 -17.08
CA GLY A 266 4.34 -17.11 -15.99
C GLY A 266 3.89 -17.82 -14.72
N GLN A 267 4.84 -18.14 -13.84
CA GLN A 267 4.58 -18.65 -12.51
C GLN A 267 4.01 -17.55 -11.60
N ALA A 268 4.55 -16.33 -11.70
CA ALA A 268 4.00 -15.15 -11.06
C ALA A 268 3.34 -14.20 -12.07
N LEU A 269 2.35 -13.44 -11.60
CA LEU A 269 1.71 -12.35 -12.32
C LEU A 269 2.13 -11.03 -11.68
N VAL A 270 2.49 -10.05 -12.50
CA VAL A 270 2.71 -8.67 -12.05
C VAL A 270 1.78 -7.74 -12.83
N PHE A 271 0.89 -7.07 -12.14
CA PHE A 271 0.00 -6.07 -12.74
C PHE A 271 0.64 -4.70 -12.64
N LEU A 272 0.55 -3.92 -13.72
CA LEU A 272 0.95 -2.52 -13.78
C LEU A 272 -0.13 -1.70 -14.51
N ASP A 273 -0.26 -0.44 -14.12
CA ASP A 273 -1.05 0.52 -14.88
C ASP A 273 -0.27 1.00 -16.11
N SER A 274 -0.95 1.53 -17.12
CA SER A 274 -0.38 1.91 -18.43
C SER A 274 0.41 3.21 -18.46
N HIS A 275 0.69 3.79 -17.30
CA HIS A 275 1.39 5.07 -17.12
C HIS A 275 2.33 4.96 -15.92
N CYS A 276 3.17 3.94 -15.97
CA CYS A 276 4.15 3.59 -14.97
C CYS A 276 5.59 3.63 -15.52
N GLU A 277 6.57 3.76 -14.63
CA GLU A 277 7.98 3.56 -14.97
C GLU A 277 8.67 2.75 -13.88
N CYS A 278 9.06 1.53 -14.20
CA CYS A 278 9.79 0.65 -13.27
C CYS A 278 11.19 1.21 -12.97
N ALA A 279 11.66 1.18 -11.72
CA ALA A 279 13.04 1.55 -11.40
C ALA A 279 14.01 0.36 -11.60
N GLU A 280 15.31 0.62 -11.50
CA GLU A 280 16.33 -0.43 -11.55
C GLU A 280 16.17 -1.42 -10.39
N GLY A 281 16.17 -2.72 -10.70
CA GLY A 281 16.03 -3.81 -9.71
C GLY A 281 14.68 -3.84 -8.99
N TRP A 282 13.61 -3.41 -9.67
CA TRP A 282 12.25 -3.39 -9.12
C TRP A 282 11.62 -4.79 -9.00
N LEU A 283 11.99 -5.74 -9.85
CA LEU A 283 11.25 -6.99 -10.00
C LEU A 283 11.63 -8.02 -8.94
N GLU A 284 12.93 -8.19 -8.67
CA GLU A 284 13.44 -9.20 -7.74
C GLU A 284 12.86 -9.07 -6.31
N PRO A 285 12.76 -7.86 -5.71
CA PRO A 285 12.14 -7.70 -4.40
C PRO A 285 10.64 -8.00 -4.37
N LEU A 286 9.94 -7.97 -5.51
CA LEU A 286 8.53 -8.39 -5.60
C LEU A 286 8.40 -9.91 -5.63
N LEU A 287 9.33 -10.58 -6.30
CA LEU A 287 9.27 -12.03 -6.51
C LEU A 287 9.88 -12.83 -5.35
N ASP A 288 10.82 -12.25 -4.60
CA ASP A 288 11.47 -12.94 -3.48
C ASP A 288 10.49 -13.39 -2.38
N PRO A 289 9.53 -12.56 -1.90
CA PRO A 289 8.55 -13.03 -0.92
C PRO A 289 7.63 -14.12 -1.48
N ILE A 290 7.28 -14.06 -2.77
CA ILE A 290 6.46 -15.08 -3.45
C ILE A 290 7.22 -16.41 -3.55
N ALA A 291 8.51 -16.36 -3.88
CA ALA A 291 9.37 -17.54 -3.92
C ALA A 291 9.49 -18.23 -2.56
N ARG A 292 9.48 -17.47 -1.46
CA ARG A 292 9.55 -17.98 -0.09
C ARG A 292 8.19 -18.43 0.45
N ASN A 293 7.11 -17.76 0.04
CA ASN A 293 5.74 -18.05 0.42
C ASN A 293 4.82 -17.80 -0.80
N PRO A 294 4.39 -18.85 -1.53
CA PRO A 294 3.52 -18.70 -2.70
C PRO A 294 2.17 -18.03 -2.39
N LYS A 295 1.72 -18.02 -1.12
CA LYS A 295 0.49 -17.33 -0.70
C LYS A 295 0.69 -15.84 -0.39
N ALA A 296 1.87 -15.28 -0.66
CA ALA A 296 2.13 -13.86 -0.57
C ALA A 296 1.71 -13.12 -1.85
N SER A 297 1.12 -11.94 -1.68
CA SER A 297 1.05 -10.91 -2.73
C SER A 297 1.89 -9.71 -2.30
N VAL A 298 2.59 -9.11 -3.25
CA VAL A 298 3.61 -8.09 -2.97
C VAL A 298 3.38 -6.84 -3.80
N VAL A 299 3.34 -5.67 -3.17
CA VAL A 299 3.25 -4.37 -3.84
C VAL A 299 4.61 -3.66 -3.83
N PRO A 300 4.97 -2.93 -4.90
CA PRO A 300 6.12 -2.04 -4.87
C PRO A 300 5.82 -0.80 -4.03
N LEU A 301 6.85 -0.01 -3.72
CA LEU A 301 6.68 1.41 -3.44
C LEU A 301 6.23 2.10 -4.72
N ILE A 302 5.01 2.63 -4.68
CA ILE A 302 4.42 3.36 -5.80
C ILE A 302 4.90 4.80 -5.73
N GLU A 303 5.86 5.13 -6.59
CA GLU A 303 6.50 6.44 -6.62
C GLU A 303 5.72 7.44 -7.45
N ILE A 304 5.92 8.72 -7.18
CA ILE A 304 5.20 9.78 -7.88
C ILE A 304 5.95 10.12 -9.16
N ILE A 305 5.28 9.96 -10.30
CA ILE A 305 5.63 10.69 -11.52
C ILE A 305 4.72 11.92 -11.58
N ASP A 306 5.32 13.10 -11.48
CA ASP A 306 4.59 14.37 -11.45
C ASP A 306 3.78 14.57 -12.74
N ASP A 307 2.47 14.79 -12.62
CA ASP A 307 1.54 14.90 -13.76
C ASP A 307 1.83 16.07 -14.69
N SER A 308 2.58 17.06 -14.20
CA SER A 308 2.83 18.33 -14.88
C SER A 308 4.22 18.37 -15.51
N THR A 309 5.23 17.82 -14.82
CA THR A 309 6.66 17.91 -15.20
C THR A 309 7.30 16.57 -15.52
N PHE A 310 6.62 15.45 -15.24
CA PHE A 310 7.14 14.09 -15.36
C PHE A 310 8.40 13.80 -14.53
N GLU A 311 8.64 14.61 -13.48
CA GLU A 311 9.67 14.33 -12.48
C GLU A 311 9.34 13.02 -11.74
N PHE A 312 10.32 12.13 -11.65
CA PHE A 312 10.23 10.91 -10.86
C PHE A 312 10.70 11.20 -9.44
N ARG A 313 9.80 11.06 -8.45
CA ARG A 313 10.10 11.33 -7.04
C ARG A 313 10.01 10.04 -6.24
N GLY A 314 11.17 9.59 -5.75
CA GLY A 314 11.30 8.42 -4.89
C GLY A 314 11.00 8.73 -3.42
N THR A 315 10.38 7.79 -2.72
CA THR A 315 10.01 7.88 -1.31
C THR A 315 11.15 7.35 -0.45
N PRO A 316 11.69 8.14 0.50
CA PRO A 316 12.68 7.65 1.44
C PRO A 316 12.14 6.46 2.26
N ILE A 317 12.98 5.46 2.50
CA ILE A 317 12.61 4.20 3.17
C ILE A 317 12.06 4.40 4.60
N GLN A 318 12.35 5.54 5.24
CA GLN A 318 11.83 5.90 6.57
C GLN A 318 10.37 6.39 6.52
N ASN A 319 9.90 6.81 5.35
CA ASN A 319 8.58 7.42 5.15
C ASN A 319 7.60 6.48 4.45
N ILE A 320 7.87 5.17 4.45
CA ILE A 320 7.00 4.21 3.79
C ILE A 320 5.64 4.16 4.47
N GLN A 321 4.61 4.24 3.63
CA GLN A 321 3.21 4.09 4.01
C GLN A 321 2.70 2.71 3.60
N VAL A 322 1.73 2.21 4.36
CA VAL A 322 0.97 0.99 4.07
C VAL A 322 -0.46 1.37 3.70
N GLY A 323 -1.16 0.47 3.01
CA GLY A 323 -2.55 0.68 2.63
C GLY A 323 -3.51 0.44 3.79
N GLY A 324 -4.51 1.32 3.91
CA GLY A 324 -5.70 1.13 4.74
C GLY A 324 -6.98 1.44 3.97
N PHE A 325 -8.07 1.65 4.69
CA PHE A 325 -9.35 2.07 4.11
C PHE A 325 -10.20 2.84 5.13
N ASP A 326 -11.09 3.70 4.64
CA ASP A 326 -12.15 4.28 5.47
C ASP A 326 -13.44 3.45 5.39
N TRP A 327 -14.44 3.75 6.21
CA TRP A 327 -15.71 3.03 6.16
C TRP A 327 -16.61 3.41 4.97
N ASN A 328 -16.19 4.35 4.09
CA ASN A 328 -16.77 4.50 2.75
C ASN A 328 -16.21 3.46 1.77
N LEU A 329 -15.32 2.57 2.25
CA LEU A 329 -14.59 1.58 1.46
C LEU A 329 -13.71 2.24 0.39
N ILE A 330 -13.11 3.37 0.76
CA ILE A 330 -12.13 4.09 -0.05
C ILE A 330 -10.74 3.82 0.51
N PHE A 331 -9.80 3.50 -0.37
CA PHE A 331 -8.40 3.31 -0.02
C PHE A 331 -7.77 4.61 0.49
N ASN A 332 -6.94 4.51 1.51
CA ASN A 332 -6.09 5.60 2.00
C ASN A 332 -4.72 5.07 2.45
N TRP A 333 -3.74 5.98 2.51
CA TRP A 333 -2.39 5.66 2.95
C TRP A 333 -2.24 5.91 4.46
N HIS A 334 -1.66 4.95 5.16
CA HIS A 334 -1.36 5.03 6.58
C HIS A 334 0.14 4.94 6.82
N MET A 335 0.62 5.62 7.86
CA MET A 335 2.00 5.41 8.31
C MET A 335 2.18 3.98 8.81
N THR A 336 3.36 3.40 8.56
CA THR A 336 3.67 2.05 9.04
C THR A 336 3.52 1.97 10.57
N PRO A 337 2.69 1.04 11.11
CA PRO A 337 2.48 0.93 12.54
C PRO A 337 3.77 0.58 13.31
N ALA A 338 3.87 1.09 14.54
CA ALA A 338 5.05 0.88 15.39
C ALA A 338 5.32 -0.61 15.68
N HIS A 339 4.27 -1.44 15.74
CA HIS A 339 4.42 -2.89 15.95
C HIS A 339 5.06 -3.58 14.73
N GLU A 340 4.69 -3.18 13.51
CA GLU A 340 5.31 -3.67 12.27
C GLU A 340 6.76 -3.21 12.14
N MET A 341 7.06 -1.96 12.51
CA MET A 341 8.45 -1.48 12.54
C MET A 341 9.32 -2.31 13.49
N LYS A 342 8.79 -2.73 14.64
CA LYS A 342 9.50 -3.58 15.62
C LYS A 342 9.66 -5.04 15.18
N ARG A 343 8.72 -5.55 14.37
CA ARG A 343 8.77 -6.93 13.84
C ARG A 343 9.94 -7.12 12.86
N ARG A 344 10.25 -6.08 12.09
CA ARG A 344 11.28 -6.08 11.04
C ARG A 344 12.67 -6.07 11.67
N LYS A 345 13.59 -6.85 11.09
CA LYS A 345 15.00 -6.89 11.51
C LYS A 345 15.82 -5.85 10.76
N ASN A 346 15.52 -5.68 9.47
CA ASN A 346 16.14 -4.70 8.60
C ASN A 346 15.10 -3.77 7.99
N LYS A 347 15.51 -2.54 7.66
CA LYS A 347 14.64 -1.58 6.95
C LYS A 347 14.31 -1.99 5.51
N THR A 348 14.96 -3.01 4.97
CA THR A 348 14.67 -3.60 3.67
C THR A 348 13.67 -4.75 3.73
N ASP A 349 13.38 -5.29 4.92
CA ASP A 349 12.45 -6.41 5.09
C ASP A 349 11.04 -6.00 4.63
N PRO A 350 10.28 -6.88 3.95
CA PRO A 350 8.89 -6.61 3.57
C PRO A 350 8.01 -6.18 4.74
N ILE A 351 7.11 -5.23 4.48
CA ILE A 351 6.18 -4.64 5.46
C ILE A 351 4.80 -5.23 5.23
N ARG A 352 4.11 -5.68 6.28
CA ARG A 352 2.72 -6.13 6.13
C ARG A 352 1.82 -4.94 5.90
N SER A 353 0.97 -5.02 4.87
CA SER A 353 0.03 -3.96 4.51
C SER A 353 -1.40 -4.48 4.64
N PRO A 354 -2.28 -3.81 5.42
CA PRO A 354 -3.68 -4.20 5.52
C PRO A 354 -4.38 -4.26 4.17
N THR A 355 -4.17 -3.24 3.34
CA THR A 355 -4.74 -3.16 1.99
C THR A 355 -3.68 -2.77 0.96
N MET A 356 -4.05 -2.82 -0.33
CA MET A 356 -3.24 -2.29 -1.44
C MET A 356 -4.01 -1.22 -2.22
N ALA A 357 -3.27 -0.34 -2.89
CA ALA A 357 -3.85 0.55 -3.90
C ALA A 357 -4.46 -0.25 -5.07
N GLY A 358 -3.87 -1.41 -5.40
CA GLY A 358 -4.38 -2.38 -6.37
C GLY A 358 -4.00 -2.10 -7.83
N GLY A 359 -3.40 -0.95 -8.15
CA GLY A 359 -2.82 -0.65 -9.47
C GLY A 359 -1.66 -1.59 -9.82
N LEU A 360 -0.73 -1.72 -8.87
CA LEU A 360 0.56 -2.39 -9.05
C LEU A 360 0.77 -3.45 -7.97
N PHE A 361 0.89 -4.72 -8.36
CA PHE A 361 1.19 -5.81 -7.43
C PHE A 361 1.69 -7.06 -8.15
N ALA A 362 2.39 -7.91 -7.41
CA ALA A 362 2.83 -9.24 -7.81
C ALA A 362 2.07 -10.31 -7.01
N ILE A 363 1.77 -11.45 -7.62
CA ILE A 363 1.13 -12.59 -6.97
C ILE A 363 1.49 -13.89 -7.69
N ASP A 364 1.61 -15.01 -6.98
CA ASP A 364 1.68 -16.32 -7.61
C ASP A 364 0.41 -16.59 -8.43
N ARG A 365 0.56 -17.09 -9.66
CA ARG A 365 -0.57 -17.30 -10.57
C ARG A 365 -1.52 -18.39 -10.06
N ALA A 366 -0.99 -19.48 -9.52
CA ALA A 366 -1.82 -20.57 -8.99
C ALA A 366 -2.57 -20.11 -7.74
N TRP A 367 -1.92 -19.32 -6.87
CA TRP A 367 -2.59 -18.71 -5.73
C TRP A 367 -3.67 -17.71 -6.14
N PHE A 368 -3.43 -16.89 -7.18
CA PHE A 368 -4.46 -15.98 -7.68
C PHE A 368 -5.67 -16.73 -8.26
N GLU A 369 -5.45 -17.83 -8.96
CA GLU A 369 -6.49 -18.77 -9.38
C GLU A 369 -7.24 -19.38 -8.18
N GLU A 370 -6.51 -19.77 -7.13
CA GLU A 370 -7.06 -20.37 -5.92
C GLU A 370 -8.01 -19.44 -5.16
N LEU A 371 -7.64 -18.15 -5.09
CA LEU A 371 -8.46 -17.08 -4.52
C LEU A 371 -9.70 -16.72 -5.36
N GLY A 372 -9.94 -17.43 -6.46
CA GLY A 372 -11.00 -17.12 -7.42
C GLY A 372 -10.79 -15.79 -8.13
N MET A 373 -9.53 -15.34 -8.25
CA MET A 373 -9.07 -14.09 -8.86
C MET A 373 -9.84 -12.86 -8.34
N TYR A 374 -10.19 -11.90 -9.22
CA TYR A 374 -11.17 -10.85 -8.91
C TYR A 374 -12.60 -11.37 -9.04
N ASP A 375 -13.53 -10.75 -8.30
CA ASP A 375 -14.97 -10.97 -8.50
C ASP A 375 -15.42 -10.49 -9.91
N PRO A 376 -15.82 -11.41 -10.82
CA PRO A 376 -16.20 -11.04 -12.18
C PRO A 376 -17.51 -10.23 -12.24
N GLY A 377 -18.30 -10.21 -11.15
CA GLY A 377 -19.51 -9.40 -11.02
C GLY A 377 -19.24 -7.92 -10.72
N MET A 378 -18.01 -7.54 -10.40
CA MET A 378 -17.62 -6.14 -10.30
C MET A 378 -17.47 -5.51 -11.69
N ASP A 379 -17.91 -4.26 -11.81
CA ASP A 379 -17.90 -3.50 -13.05
C ASP A 379 -16.80 -2.43 -13.06
N ILE A 380 -16.20 -2.18 -14.22
CA ILE A 380 -15.25 -1.10 -14.50
C ILE A 380 -14.06 -1.01 -13.53
N TRP A 381 -14.24 -0.36 -12.39
CA TRP A 381 -13.19 -0.02 -11.43
C TRP A 381 -13.80 0.33 -10.07
N GLY A 382 -13.04 0.08 -9.01
CA GLY A 382 -13.33 0.51 -7.65
C GLY A 382 -13.73 -0.67 -6.76
N GLY A 383 -13.13 -0.74 -5.57
CA GLY A 383 -13.39 -1.76 -4.55
C GLY A 383 -12.62 -3.06 -4.75
N GLU A 384 -12.12 -3.37 -5.96
CA GLU A 384 -11.43 -4.63 -6.25
C GLU A 384 -10.12 -4.78 -5.47
N ASN A 385 -9.45 -3.65 -5.22
CA ASN A 385 -8.20 -3.61 -4.48
C ASN A 385 -8.42 -4.00 -3.00
N LEU A 386 -9.50 -3.51 -2.38
CA LEU A 386 -9.90 -3.91 -1.04
C LEU A 386 -10.38 -5.37 -1.02
N GLU A 387 -11.12 -5.78 -2.05
CA GLU A 387 -11.65 -7.13 -2.18
C GLU A 387 -10.56 -8.19 -2.17
N LEU A 388 -9.53 -7.98 -3.00
CA LEU A 388 -8.38 -8.86 -3.05
C LEU A 388 -7.54 -8.79 -1.77
N SER A 389 -7.41 -7.60 -1.17
CA SER A 389 -6.72 -7.45 0.13
C SER A 389 -7.38 -8.29 1.23
N PHE A 390 -8.71 -8.26 1.30
CA PHE A 390 -9.48 -9.02 2.27
C PHE A 390 -9.40 -10.52 2.01
N LYS A 391 -9.47 -10.96 0.74
CA LYS A 391 -9.21 -12.35 0.36
C LYS A 391 -7.85 -12.83 0.83
N LEU A 392 -6.79 -12.11 0.49
CA LEU A 392 -5.41 -12.49 0.81
C LEU A 392 -5.26 -12.74 2.30
N TRP A 393 -5.70 -11.80 3.14
CA TRP A 393 -5.56 -11.94 4.58
C TRP A 393 -6.50 -12.96 5.20
N GLN A 394 -7.80 -12.91 4.87
CA GLN A 394 -8.79 -13.78 5.51
C GLN A 394 -8.60 -15.24 5.08
N CYS A 395 -8.13 -15.52 3.86
CA CYS A 395 -8.00 -16.88 3.33
C CYS A 395 -6.59 -17.47 3.49
N GLY A 396 -5.76 -16.92 4.39
CA GLY A 396 -4.50 -17.53 4.83
C GLY A 396 -3.24 -17.14 4.02
N GLY A 397 -3.33 -16.11 3.18
CA GLY A 397 -2.18 -15.48 2.52
C GLY A 397 -1.67 -14.26 3.28
N GLU A 398 -0.78 -13.51 2.62
CA GLU A 398 -0.21 -12.27 3.14
C GLU A 398 -0.20 -11.19 2.06
N LEU A 399 -0.35 -9.94 2.46
CA LEU A 399 -0.14 -8.78 1.60
C LEU A 399 1.05 -7.96 2.12
N LEU A 400 2.08 -7.85 1.29
CA LEU A 400 3.37 -7.28 1.66
C LEU A 400 3.70 -6.08 0.77
N CYS A 401 4.31 -5.04 1.34
CA CYS A 401 4.97 -3.98 0.60
C CYS A 401 6.47 -4.26 0.58
N ALA A 402 7.10 -4.22 -0.59
CA ALA A 402 8.53 -4.44 -0.78
C ALA A 402 9.30 -3.09 -0.82
N PRO A 403 10.02 -2.71 0.26
CA PRO A 403 10.69 -1.41 0.36
C PRO A 403 11.76 -1.15 -0.70
N CYS A 404 12.27 -2.20 -1.33
CA CYS A 404 13.34 -2.12 -2.32
C CYS A 404 12.85 -2.15 -3.78
N SER A 405 11.55 -2.38 -3.98
CA SER A 405 10.92 -2.32 -5.31
C SER A 405 10.26 -0.97 -5.49
N HIS A 406 10.69 -0.19 -6.49
CA HIS A 406 10.12 1.12 -6.77
C HIS A 406 9.55 1.14 -8.18
N VAL A 407 8.31 1.59 -8.31
CA VAL A 407 7.65 1.79 -9.61
C VAL A 407 6.94 3.13 -9.60
N GLY A 408 7.34 4.02 -10.49
CA GLY A 408 6.68 5.31 -10.65
C GLY A 408 5.31 5.16 -11.29
N HIS A 409 4.38 6.00 -10.88
CA HIS A 409 3.01 6.07 -11.39
C HIS A 409 2.60 7.53 -11.58
N VAL A 410 1.97 7.85 -12.71
CA VAL A 410 1.43 9.20 -12.98
C VAL A 410 0.11 9.38 -12.22
N PHE A 411 0.15 10.06 -11.07
CA PHE A 411 -1.05 10.34 -10.28
C PHE A 411 -1.87 11.47 -10.91
N ARG A 412 -3.11 11.17 -11.30
CA ARG A 412 -4.03 12.12 -11.93
C ARG A 412 -4.97 12.72 -10.89
N LYS A 413 -5.31 14.00 -11.05
CA LYS A 413 -6.31 14.70 -10.19
C LYS A 413 -7.76 14.37 -10.56
N ARG A 414 -7.99 13.84 -11.76
CA ARG A 414 -9.32 13.43 -12.25
C ARG A 414 -9.19 12.19 -13.14
N SER A 415 -10.23 11.37 -13.16
CA SER A 415 -10.32 10.27 -14.14
C SER A 415 -10.62 10.84 -15.53
N PRO A 416 -9.82 10.50 -16.57
CA PRO A 416 -10.09 10.92 -17.95
C PRO A 416 -11.13 10.05 -18.67
N TYR A 417 -11.56 8.95 -18.05
CA TYR A 417 -12.37 7.93 -18.70
C TYR A 417 -13.87 8.21 -18.60
N SER A 418 -14.61 7.77 -19.62
CA SER A 418 -16.07 7.80 -19.61
C SER A 418 -16.62 6.74 -18.65
N TRP A 419 -17.71 7.09 -17.96
CA TRP A 419 -18.42 6.18 -17.06
C TRP A 419 -19.80 5.87 -17.67
N PRO A 420 -20.30 4.62 -17.54
CA PRO A 420 -21.66 4.30 -17.96
C PRO A 420 -22.66 5.23 -17.27
N LYS A 421 -23.58 5.82 -18.04
CA LYS A 421 -24.62 6.72 -17.50
C LYS A 421 -25.55 5.93 -16.57
N ASN A 422 -26.04 6.58 -15.50
CA ASN A 422 -27.05 6.07 -14.56
C ASN A 422 -26.66 4.83 -13.72
N THR A 423 -25.37 4.53 -13.53
CA THR A 423 -24.93 3.48 -12.62
C THR A 423 -23.87 3.99 -11.66
N ASN A 424 -24.09 3.81 -10.36
CA ASN A 424 -23.04 4.03 -9.37
C ASN A 424 -22.22 2.74 -9.25
N VAL A 425 -21.29 2.57 -10.19
CA VAL A 425 -20.45 1.37 -10.33
C VAL A 425 -19.64 1.10 -9.06
N ILE A 426 -19.05 2.14 -8.47
CA ILE A 426 -18.26 2.02 -7.24
C ILE A 426 -19.16 1.52 -6.10
N LYS A 427 -20.36 2.10 -5.92
CA LYS A 427 -21.31 1.62 -4.89
C LYS A 427 -21.67 0.16 -5.10
N LYS A 428 -21.99 -0.26 -6.33
CA LYS A 428 -22.29 -1.67 -6.64
C LYS A 428 -21.14 -2.57 -6.21
N ASN A 429 -19.91 -2.28 -6.63
CA ASN A 429 -18.74 -3.09 -6.29
C ASN A 429 -18.48 -3.12 -4.78
N SER A 430 -18.58 -1.98 -4.10
CA SER A 430 -18.41 -1.87 -2.66
C SER A 430 -19.48 -2.67 -1.88
N VAL A 431 -20.74 -2.68 -2.32
CA VAL A 431 -21.78 -3.53 -1.72
C VAL A 431 -21.48 -5.02 -1.93
N ARG A 432 -21.03 -5.43 -3.13
CA ARG A 432 -20.61 -6.83 -3.39
C ARG A 432 -19.49 -7.26 -2.46
N LEU A 433 -18.45 -6.43 -2.32
CA LEU A 433 -17.36 -6.65 -1.39
C LEU A 433 -17.88 -6.74 0.06
N ALA A 434 -18.75 -5.83 0.46
CA ALA A 434 -19.26 -5.74 1.83
C ALA A 434 -20.07 -6.98 2.21
N GLU A 435 -20.93 -7.43 1.29
CA GLU A 435 -21.76 -8.62 1.48
C GLU A 435 -20.96 -9.91 1.65
N VAL A 436 -19.78 -10.01 1.03
CA VAL A 436 -18.96 -11.23 1.05
C VAL A 436 -17.93 -11.20 2.18
N TRP A 437 -17.31 -10.05 2.44
CA TRP A 437 -16.04 -10.00 3.19
C TRP A 437 -16.08 -9.24 4.51
N LEU A 438 -17.12 -8.45 4.81
CA LEU A 438 -17.14 -7.57 5.99
C LEU A 438 -17.96 -8.09 7.18
N ASP A 439 -18.63 -9.23 7.06
CA ASP A 439 -19.53 -9.76 8.11
C ASP A 439 -20.50 -8.67 8.61
N ASP A 440 -20.66 -8.51 9.93
CA ASP A 440 -21.51 -7.47 10.53
C ASP A 440 -20.95 -6.05 10.37
N TYR A 441 -19.67 -5.89 10.03
CA TYR A 441 -19.04 -4.58 9.81
C TYR A 441 -19.53 -3.90 8.52
N LYS A 442 -20.19 -4.64 7.62
CA LYS A 442 -20.85 -4.06 6.43
C LYS A 442 -21.85 -2.96 6.79
N ASN A 443 -22.42 -3.01 8.00
CA ASN A 443 -23.37 -2.00 8.47
C ASN A 443 -22.74 -0.59 8.54
N TYR A 444 -21.43 -0.48 8.81
CA TYR A 444 -20.76 0.84 8.79
C TYR A 444 -20.71 1.45 7.39
N TYR A 445 -20.57 0.63 6.35
CA TYR A 445 -20.69 1.08 4.97
C TYR A 445 -22.15 1.37 4.62
N TYR A 446 -23.09 0.53 5.07
CA TYR A 446 -24.51 0.69 4.77
C TYR A 446 -25.08 2.00 5.33
N GLU A 447 -24.71 2.37 6.55
CA GLU A 447 -25.09 3.66 7.16
C GLU A 447 -24.71 4.85 6.25
N ARG A 448 -23.53 4.83 5.63
CA ARG A 448 -23.02 5.91 4.75
C ARG A 448 -23.79 6.04 3.44
N ILE A 449 -24.35 4.93 2.96
CA ILE A 449 -25.22 4.93 1.78
C ILE A 449 -26.70 4.94 2.16
N ASN A 450 -27.04 5.28 3.41
CA ASN A 450 -28.41 5.28 3.94
C ASN A 450 -29.14 3.94 3.72
N PHE A 451 -28.41 2.83 3.82
CA PHE A 451 -28.87 1.47 3.54
C PHE A 451 -29.43 1.26 2.12
N ALA A 452 -29.16 2.19 1.19
CA ALA A 452 -29.61 2.13 -0.20
C ALA A 452 -28.68 1.26 -1.07
N LEU A 453 -28.69 -0.05 -0.78
CA LEU A 453 -27.81 -1.04 -1.42
C LEU A 453 -27.92 -1.03 -2.95
N GLY A 454 -29.14 -0.88 -3.48
CA GLY A 454 -29.41 -1.00 -4.91
C GLY A 454 -29.22 -2.44 -5.41
N ASP A 455 -29.26 -2.62 -6.74
CA ASP A 455 -28.94 -3.91 -7.35
C ASP A 455 -27.42 -4.08 -7.47
N TYR A 456 -26.89 -5.05 -6.73
CA TYR A 456 -25.49 -5.42 -6.75
C TYR A 456 -25.23 -6.80 -7.38
N GLY A 457 -26.28 -7.46 -7.88
CA GLY A 457 -26.23 -8.81 -8.46
C GLY A 457 -25.96 -9.92 -7.45
N ASP A 458 -25.90 -11.17 -7.94
CA ASP A 458 -25.64 -12.34 -7.09
C ASP A 458 -24.17 -12.42 -6.64
N VAL A 459 -23.97 -12.79 -5.37
CA VAL A 459 -22.67 -12.97 -4.72
C VAL A 459 -22.51 -14.39 -4.13
N SER A 460 -23.45 -15.30 -4.40
CA SER A 460 -23.49 -16.65 -3.84
C SER A 460 -22.20 -17.43 -4.12
N ASP A 461 -21.70 -17.40 -5.35
CA ASP A 461 -20.43 -18.06 -5.71
C ASP A 461 -19.22 -17.51 -4.92
N ARG A 462 -19.24 -16.23 -4.54
CA ARG A 462 -18.17 -15.60 -3.76
C ARG A 462 -18.26 -15.98 -2.29
N LYS A 463 -19.48 -16.07 -1.74
CA LYS A 463 -19.73 -16.59 -0.38
C LYS A 463 -19.32 -18.07 -0.26
N GLN A 464 -19.69 -18.92 -1.23
CA GLN A 464 -19.27 -20.32 -1.28
C GLN A 464 -17.75 -20.49 -1.40
N LEU A 465 -17.08 -19.63 -2.19
CA LEU A 465 -15.62 -19.62 -2.26
C LEU A 465 -15.00 -19.32 -0.89
N ARG A 466 -15.51 -18.29 -0.19
CA ARG A 466 -15.04 -17.92 1.16
C ARG A 466 -15.21 -19.08 2.16
N GLU A 467 -16.33 -19.79 2.11
CA GLU A 467 -16.59 -20.97 2.93
C GLU A 467 -15.63 -22.12 2.61
N ARG A 468 -15.44 -22.43 1.32
CA ARG A 468 -14.57 -23.52 0.85
C ARG A 468 -13.11 -23.32 1.25
N LEU A 469 -12.60 -22.09 1.13
CA LEU A 469 -11.25 -21.72 1.54
C LEU A 469 -11.10 -21.56 3.05
N GLN A 470 -12.18 -21.77 3.83
CA GLN A 470 -12.21 -21.64 5.28
C GLN A 470 -11.64 -20.29 5.77
N CYS A 471 -12.00 -19.23 5.05
CA CYS A 471 -11.47 -17.90 5.35
C CYS A 471 -11.93 -17.43 6.74
N LYS A 472 -11.05 -16.70 7.43
CA LYS A 472 -11.30 -16.08 8.72
C LYS A 472 -12.39 -15.01 8.61
N SER A 473 -12.94 -14.61 9.76
CA SER A 473 -13.91 -13.52 9.85
C SER A 473 -13.25 -12.16 9.65
N PHE A 474 -14.05 -11.16 9.31
CA PHE A 474 -13.59 -9.78 9.24
C PHE A 474 -13.19 -9.24 10.61
N LYS A 475 -13.82 -9.74 11.69
CA LYS A 475 -13.37 -9.46 13.06
C LYS A 475 -11.93 -9.93 13.27
N TRP A 476 -11.59 -11.15 12.84
CA TRP A 476 -10.22 -11.63 12.91
C TRP A 476 -9.27 -10.73 12.10
N TYR A 477 -9.68 -10.28 10.92
CA TYR A 477 -8.90 -9.36 10.11
C TYR A 477 -8.61 -8.04 10.86
N ILE A 478 -9.62 -7.41 11.45
CA ILE A 478 -9.40 -6.18 12.24
C ILE A 478 -8.49 -6.45 13.44
N ASP A 479 -8.73 -7.53 14.20
CA ASP A 479 -7.97 -7.80 15.42
C ASP A 479 -6.49 -8.15 15.16
N ASN A 480 -6.17 -8.76 14.00
CA ASN A 480 -4.86 -9.35 13.74
C ASN A 480 -4.06 -8.63 12.65
N ILE A 481 -4.74 -8.01 11.68
CA ILE A 481 -4.11 -7.41 10.49
C ILE A 481 -4.19 -5.90 10.51
N PHE A 482 -5.33 -5.33 10.92
CA PHE A 482 -5.49 -3.88 10.96
C PHE A 482 -6.08 -3.37 12.29
N PRO A 483 -5.39 -3.61 13.42
CA PRO A 483 -5.89 -3.20 14.74
C PRO A 483 -5.92 -1.67 14.92
N GLU A 484 -5.21 -0.92 14.08
CA GLU A 484 -5.27 0.54 14.03
C GLU A 484 -6.54 1.06 13.35
N GLN A 485 -7.30 0.22 12.64
CA GLN A 485 -8.53 0.65 11.98
C GLN A 485 -9.53 1.12 13.03
N PHE A 486 -9.91 2.38 12.92
CA PHE A 486 -10.89 2.96 13.81
C PHE A 486 -12.26 2.36 13.56
N ILE A 487 -12.87 1.72 14.55
CA ILE A 487 -14.25 1.24 14.50
C ILE A 487 -15.15 2.20 15.30
N PRO A 488 -16.08 2.93 14.65
CA PRO A 488 -16.96 3.90 15.34
C PRO A 488 -17.75 3.32 16.51
N GLY A 489 -18.20 2.06 16.39
CA GLY A 489 -18.94 1.37 17.45
C GLY A 489 -18.12 1.03 18.69
N GLU A 490 -16.79 1.14 18.63
CA GLU A 490 -15.89 0.84 19.76
C GLU A 490 -15.34 2.08 20.47
N SER A 491 -15.82 3.28 20.11
CA SER A 491 -15.40 4.53 20.76
C SER A 491 -15.76 4.54 22.25
N LEU A 492 -14.89 5.06 23.11
CA LEU A 492 -15.11 5.20 24.55
C LEU A 492 -16.21 6.24 24.84
N TYR A 493 -16.20 7.33 24.06
CA TYR A 493 -17.18 8.42 24.12
C TYR A 493 -17.61 8.78 22.70
N TYR A 494 -18.81 9.34 22.55
CA TYR A 494 -19.35 9.72 21.26
C TYR A 494 -20.38 10.85 21.34
N GLY A 495 -20.64 11.51 20.22
CA GLY A 495 -21.65 12.56 20.11
C GLY A 495 -21.06 13.95 20.32
N GLU A 496 -21.93 14.88 20.66
CA GLU A 496 -21.57 16.26 20.96
C GLU A 496 -20.79 16.40 22.27
N VAL A 497 -19.87 17.35 22.28
CA VAL A 497 -19.00 17.67 23.42
C VAL A 497 -19.42 19.04 23.94
N ARG A 498 -20.22 19.06 25.01
CA ARG A 498 -20.86 20.28 25.55
C ARG A 498 -20.02 20.90 26.65
N ASN A 499 -19.79 22.21 26.61
CA ASN A 499 -19.08 22.89 27.71
C ASN A 499 -20.01 23.08 28.92
N GLN A 500 -19.55 22.77 30.13
CA GLN A 500 -20.35 22.95 31.35
C GLN A 500 -20.38 24.40 31.84
N GLY A 501 -19.37 25.20 31.49
CA GLY A 501 -19.34 26.64 31.76
C GLY A 501 -20.39 27.42 30.97
N LYS A 502 -20.73 26.93 29.76
CA LYS A 502 -21.79 27.43 28.85
C LYS A 502 -22.51 26.26 28.18
N ALA A 503 -23.57 25.74 28.80
CA ALA A 503 -24.26 24.52 28.35
C ALA A 503 -24.88 24.56 26.94
N THR A 504 -25.05 25.75 26.37
CA THR A 504 -25.51 25.98 24.99
C THR A 504 -24.40 25.92 23.95
N ILE A 505 -23.14 25.74 24.37
CA ILE A 505 -21.94 25.78 23.52
C ILE A 505 -21.30 24.40 23.44
N CYS A 506 -21.03 23.97 22.22
CA CYS A 506 -20.42 22.70 21.85
C CYS A 506 -19.08 22.92 21.16
N LEU A 507 -18.21 21.92 21.25
CA LEU A 507 -17.04 21.82 20.38
C LEU A 507 -17.50 21.63 18.93
N ASP A 508 -16.83 22.28 17.99
CA ASP A 508 -17.21 22.28 16.58
C ASP A 508 -15.95 22.30 15.69
N SER A 509 -15.87 21.33 14.76
CA SER A 509 -14.68 21.16 13.91
C SER A 509 -14.55 22.20 12.80
N GLN A 510 -15.55 23.10 12.62
CA GLN A 510 -15.74 23.96 11.46
C GLN A 510 -15.87 23.15 10.16
N GLU A 511 -17.04 23.18 9.54
CA GLU A 511 -17.26 22.43 8.30
C GLU A 511 -16.63 23.15 7.10
N VAL A 512 -15.39 22.78 6.74
CA VAL A 512 -14.81 23.10 5.43
C VAL A 512 -13.90 21.95 4.99
N GLU A 513 -14.22 21.32 3.86
CA GLU A 513 -13.35 20.36 3.19
C GLU A 513 -11.94 20.94 2.99
N HIS A 514 -10.91 20.16 3.32
CA HIS A 514 -9.49 20.45 3.04
C HIS A 514 -8.81 21.60 3.81
N SER A 515 -9.23 21.93 5.04
CA SER A 515 -8.49 22.92 5.86
C SER A 515 -8.07 22.40 7.24
N ASP A 516 -6.79 22.60 7.58
CA ASP A 516 -6.20 22.34 8.90
C ASP A 516 -6.57 23.46 9.89
N LYS A 517 -7.88 23.65 10.07
CA LYS A 517 -8.43 24.72 10.89
C LYS A 517 -8.39 24.38 12.37
N ALA A 518 -8.32 25.45 13.16
CA ALA A 518 -8.54 25.36 14.60
C ALA A 518 -9.97 24.90 14.88
N VAL A 519 -10.14 24.07 15.89
CA VAL A 519 -11.47 23.71 16.40
C VAL A 519 -12.00 24.89 17.21
N ILE A 520 -13.30 25.14 17.09
CA ILE A 520 -13.96 26.26 17.74
C ILE A 520 -15.04 25.78 18.69
N ALA A 521 -15.60 26.75 19.39
CA ALA A 521 -16.85 26.63 20.10
C ALA A 521 -17.99 27.24 19.26
N TYR A 522 -19.13 26.55 19.22
CA TYR A 522 -20.32 26.99 18.47
C TYR A 522 -21.60 26.58 19.21
N PRO A 523 -22.73 27.30 19.03
CA PRO A 523 -24.00 26.86 19.58
C PRO A 523 -24.32 25.39 19.25
N CYS A 524 -24.69 24.62 20.27
CA CYS A 524 -25.06 23.21 20.11
C CYS A 524 -26.33 23.09 19.25
N HIS A 525 -26.25 22.39 18.12
CA HIS A 525 -27.40 22.23 17.22
C HIS A 525 -27.99 20.82 17.20
N GLY A 526 -27.30 19.81 17.77
CA GLY A 526 -27.82 18.44 17.88
C GLY A 526 -28.01 17.70 16.55
N GLN A 527 -27.45 18.22 15.45
CA GLN A 527 -27.58 17.62 14.10
C GLN A 527 -26.43 16.65 13.78
N GLY A 528 -25.52 16.41 14.74
CA GLY A 528 -24.29 15.66 14.49
C GLY A 528 -23.31 16.45 13.63
N GLY A 529 -22.86 15.88 12.51
CA GLY A 529 -22.00 16.57 11.54
C GLY A 529 -20.67 17.06 12.13
N ASN A 530 -20.38 18.34 12.00
CA ASN A 530 -19.21 19.04 12.55
C ASN A 530 -19.17 19.11 14.09
N GLN A 531 -20.26 18.80 14.79
CA GLN A 531 -20.30 18.72 16.26
C GLN A 531 -20.28 17.28 16.79
N PHE A 532 -20.08 16.27 15.94
CA PHE A 532 -20.04 14.88 16.36
C PHE A 532 -18.59 14.38 16.48
N PHE A 533 -18.16 14.07 17.71
CA PHE A 533 -16.81 13.57 18.00
C PHE A 533 -16.84 12.18 18.61
N LEU A 534 -15.75 11.44 18.43
CA LEU A 534 -15.55 10.07 18.93
C LEU A 534 -14.22 9.99 19.68
N LEU A 535 -14.19 9.53 20.93
CA LEU A 535 -12.93 9.20 21.61
C LEU A 535 -12.56 7.75 21.35
N THR A 536 -11.42 7.49 20.73
CA THR A 536 -10.96 6.12 20.47
C THR A 536 -10.28 5.47 21.67
N LYS A 537 -10.15 4.14 21.66
CA LYS A 537 -9.41 3.38 22.67
C LYS A 537 -7.92 3.72 22.73
N ILE A 538 -7.35 4.23 21.63
CA ILE A 538 -5.94 4.65 21.56
C ILE A 538 -5.74 6.12 21.97
N GLY A 539 -6.82 6.82 22.36
CA GLY A 539 -6.78 8.19 22.85
C GLY A 539 -6.88 9.26 21.77
N GLU A 540 -7.44 8.97 20.60
CA GLU A 540 -7.69 10.01 19.57
C GLU A 540 -9.11 10.56 19.70
N ILE A 541 -9.28 11.88 19.57
CA ILE A 541 -10.61 12.49 19.41
C ILE A 541 -10.84 12.69 17.91
N ARG A 542 -11.79 11.95 17.34
CA ARG A 542 -11.99 11.81 15.89
C ARG A 542 -13.30 12.40 15.41
N ARG A 543 -13.23 12.90 14.18
CA ARG A 543 -14.34 13.06 13.25
C ARG A 543 -13.92 12.38 11.94
N GLU A 544 -14.38 11.15 11.73
CA GLU A 544 -13.97 10.31 10.59
C GLU A 544 -12.44 10.12 10.53
N GLU A 545 -11.80 10.57 9.45
CA GLU A 545 -10.35 10.50 9.20
C GLU A 545 -9.58 11.69 9.78
N LYS A 546 -10.26 12.65 10.42
CA LYS A 546 -9.65 13.80 11.07
C LYS A 546 -9.62 13.63 12.59
N CYS A 547 -8.49 13.96 13.18
CA CYS A 547 -8.19 13.89 14.60
C CYS A 547 -7.90 15.28 15.14
N LEU A 548 -8.29 15.50 16.40
CA LEU A 548 -7.83 16.67 17.13
C LEU A 548 -6.34 16.55 17.40
N ASP A 549 -5.62 17.61 17.08
CA ASP A 549 -4.17 17.69 17.09
C ASP A 549 -3.72 18.94 17.83
N TYR A 550 -2.77 18.78 18.75
CA TYR A 550 -2.21 19.89 19.50
C TYR A 550 -0.69 19.83 19.55
N ILE A 551 -0.07 20.83 18.94
CA ILE A 551 1.36 21.09 19.00
C ILE A 551 1.59 22.33 19.85
N SER A 552 2.32 22.20 20.95
CA SER A 552 2.73 23.34 21.76
C SER A 552 3.82 24.11 21.02
N THR A 553 3.44 25.17 20.30
CA THR A 553 4.39 25.92 19.43
C THR A 553 5.21 26.96 20.18
N LYS A 554 4.81 27.36 21.41
CA LYS A 554 5.59 28.26 22.28
C LYS A 554 5.30 27.98 23.76
N LEU A 555 6.35 27.96 24.59
CA LEU A 555 6.27 27.82 26.06
C LEU A 555 5.40 28.87 26.79
N LYS A 556 4.86 29.88 26.07
CA LYS A 556 4.14 31.03 26.64
C LYS A 556 2.84 31.41 25.91
N GLU A 557 2.45 30.72 24.84
CA GLU A 557 1.15 30.98 24.16
C GLU A 557 0.29 29.71 24.22
N PRO A 558 -0.98 29.81 24.64
CA PRO A 558 -1.90 28.68 24.58
C PRO A 558 -2.13 28.32 23.11
N GLY A 559 -1.49 27.24 22.65
CA GLY A 559 -1.66 26.76 21.28
C GLY A 559 -3.12 26.37 20.99
N GLN A 560 -3.51 26.48 19.73
CA GLN A 560 -4.85 26.08 19.26
C GLN A 560 -4.89 24.58 18.95
N VAL A 561 -6.01 23.94 19.26
CA VAL A 561 -6.30 22.58 18.83
C VAL A 561 -6.78 22.63 17.39
N ARG A 562 -6.18 21.81 16.52
CA ARG A 562 -6.48 21.76 15.09
C ARG A 562 -7.05 20.43 14.66
N SER A 563 -7.79 20.42 13.56
CA SER A 563 -8.28 19.21 12.92
C SER A 563 -7.28 18.74 11.86
N MET A 564 -6.48 17.72 12.17
CA MET A 564 -5.44 17.16 11.29
C MET A 564 -5.81 15.74 10.86
N LEU A 565 -5.12 15.17 9.87
CA LEU A 565 -5.33 13.75 9.54
C LEU A 565 -4.92 12.86 10.71
N CYS A 566 -5.75 11.87 11.03
CA CYS A 566 -5.44 10.87 12.04
C CYS A 566 -4.22 10.06 11.62
N HIS A 567 -3.24 9.91 12.51
CA HIS A 567 -2.03 9.14 12.21
C HIS A 567 -1.82 7.94 13.13
N SER A 568 -2.65 7.71 14.16
CA SER A 568 -2.57 6.55 15.07
C SER A 568 -1.22 6.41 15.80
N GLN A 569 -0.39 7.46 15.81
CA GLN A 569 0.94 7.45 16.46
C GLN A 569 0.94 8.05 17.87
N ARG A 570 -0.23 8.39 18.42
CA ARG A 570 -0.37 9.08 19.70
C ARG A 570 0.31 10.46 19.65
N GLY A 571 1.06 10.86 20.68
CA GLY A 571 1.80 12.13 20.69
C GLY A 571 0.87 13.35 20.71
N ASN A 572 0.95 14.18 19.69
CA ASN A 572 0.14 15.39 19.48
C ASN A 572 -1.34 15.10 19.21
N GLN A 573 -1.73 13.85 18.95
CA GLN A 573 -3.12 13.40 18.81
C GLN A 573 -3.59 12.52 19.99
N MET A 574 -2.87 12.55 21.12
CA MET A 574 -3.19 11.74 22.29
C MET A 574 -3.93 12.54 23.36
N TRP A 575 -5.15 12.10 23.65
CA TRP A 575 -6.13 12.73 24.52
C TRP A 575 -6.68 11.74 25.54
N PHE A 576 -7.04 12.27 26.70
CA PHE A 576 -7.67 11.57 27.81
C PHE A 576 -8.92 12.35 28.20
N TYR A 577 -10.01 11.64 28.47
CA TYR A 577 -11.22 12.24 29.03
C TYR A 577 -11.47 11.64 30.41
N GLU A 578 -11.15 12.41 31.44
CA GLU A 578 -11.14 12.00 32.84
C GLU A 578 -11.69 13.15 33.69
N HIS A 579 -12.54 12.86 34.67
CA HIS A 579 -13.16 13.87 35.53
C HIS A 579 -13.84 15.00 34.74
N GLU A 580 -14.46 14.63 33.61
CA GLU A 580 -15.11 15.55 32.66
C GLU A 580 -14.17 16.59 32.02
N MET A 581 -12.86 16.41 32.11
CA MET A 581 -11.88 17.27 31.44
C MET A 581 -11.27 16.55 30.25
N ILE A 582 -11.07 17.27 29.15
CA ILE A 582 -10.33 16.79 27.99
C ILE A 582 -8.86 17.19 28.15
N ARG A 583 -8.03 16.23 28.55
CA ARG A 583 -6.61 16.42 28.83
C ARG A 583 -5.76 15.89 27.67
N HIS A 584 -4.81 16.68 27.21
CA HIS A 584 -3.82 16.26 26.21
C HIS A 584 -2.61 15.57 26.88
N ALA A 585 -1.87 14.75 26.13
CA ALA A 585 -0.66 14.07 26.61
C ALA A 585 0.44 15.01 27.15
N THR A 586 0.43 16.29 26.76
CA THR A 586 1.31 17.33 27.33
C THR A 586 0.96 17.73 28.77
N GLY A 587 -0.20 17.30 29.30
CA GLY A 587 -0.69 17.66 30.62
C GLY A 587 -1.57 18.92 30.67
N TYR A 588 -1.87 19.53 29.53
CA TYR A 588 -2.79 20.67 29.41
C TYR A 588 -4.21 20.19 29.15
N CYS A 589 -5.20 21.00 29.54
CA CYS A 589 -6.63 20.72 29.36
C CYS A 589 -7.25 21.71 28.37
N MET A 590 -8.24 21.22 27.62
CA MET A 590 -9.01 22.02 26.69
C MET A 590 -9.97 22.95 27.46
N GLU A 591 -9.90 24.24 27.17
CA GLU A 591 -10.68 25.29 27.84
C GLU A 591 -11.47 26.11 26.82
N LEU A 592 -12.74 26.39 27.13
CA LEU A 592 -13.56 27.39 26.44
C LEU A 592 -13.23 28.79 26.97
N SER A 593 -13.01 29.76 26.08
CA SER A 593 -12.84 31.15 26.51
C SER A 593 -14.10 31.70 27.21
N ALA A 594 -13.90 32.24 28.42
CA ALA A 594 -14.96 32.88 29.18
C ALA A 594 -15.51 34.14 28.49
N THR A 595 -14.67 34.86 27.73
CA THR A 595 -14.99 36.15 27.11
C THR A 595 -15.25 36.07 25.60
N GLN A 596 -14.69 35.07 24.91
CA GLN A 596 -14.85 34.89 23.46
C GLN A 596 -15.50 33.53 23.17
N ASP A 597 -16.81 33.51 22.96
CA ASP A 597 -17.63 32.27 22.88
C ASP A 597 -17.26 31.30 21.74
N ARG A 598 -16.35 31.71 20.84
CA ARG A 598 -15.85 30.87 19.74
C ARG A 598 -14.48 30.25 20.00
N ASP A 599 -13.74 30.73 20.99
CA ASP A 599 -12.34 30.34 21.15
C ASP A 599 -12.18 29.15 22.10
N VAL A 600 -11.51 28.12 21.58
CA VAL A 600 -11.06 26.95 22.35
C VAL A 600 -9.55 26.90 22.32
N PHE A 601 -8.94 26.75 23.49
CA PHE A 601 -7.48 26.75 23.63
C PHE A 601 -7.03 25.78 24.72
N MET A 602 -5.72 25.54 24.79
CA MET A 602 -5.13 24.66 25.80
C MET A 602 -4.56 25.46 26.98
N ALA A 603 -4.97 25.10 28.20
CA ALA A 603 -4.56 25.76 29.44
C ALA A 603 -4.10 24.74 30.50
N PRO A 604 -3.36 25.14 31.54
CA PRO A 604 -3.08 24.27 32.68
C PRO A 604 -4.39 23.71 33.26
N CYS A 605 -4.42 22.41 33.53
CA CYS A 605 -5.63 21.75 34.04
C CYS A 605 -6.04 22.30 35.41
N ASN A 606 -7.30 22.74 35.54
CA ASN A 606 -7.91 23.24 36.76
C ASN A 606 -9.30 22.62 36.93
N PRO A 607 -9.48 21.64 37.84
CA PRO A 607 -10.77 20.94 38.01
C PRO A 607 -11.89 21.84 38.54
N LEU A 608 -11.56 23.00 39.13
CA LEU A 608 -12.54 23.99 39.59
C LEU A 608 -13.02 24.91 38.46
N ASN A 609 -12.31 24.95 37.32
CA ASN A 609 -12.69 25.79 36.19
C ASN A 609 -13.80 25.11 35.38
N LYS A 610 -15.04 25.60 35.52
CA LYS A 610 -16.20 25.10 34.77
C LYS A 610 -16.03 25.18 33.25
N TYR A 611 -15.19 26.07 32.73
CA TYR A 611 -14.91 26.19 31.29
C TYR A 611 -13.96 25.11 30.76
N GLN A 612 -13.28 24.36 31.64
CA GLN A 612 -12.50 23.17 31.29
C GLN A 612 -13.29 21.86 31.44
N ARG A 613 -14.53 21.93 31.95
CA ARG A 613 -15.41 20.78 32.10
C ARG A 613 -16.30 20.64 30.87
N TRP A 614 -16.30 19.44 30.30
CA TRP A 614 -17.02 19.07 29.10
C TRP A 614 -17.91 17.87 29.41
N SER A 615 -19.20 17.96 29.10
CA SER A 615 -20.10 16.82 29.13
C SER A 615 -20.02 16.09 27.79
N TRP A 616 -19.75 14.78 27.85
CA TRP A 616 -19.63 13.93 26.68
C TRP A 616 -20.22 12.56 26.97
N LYS A 617 -21.00 12.03 26.02
CA LYS A 617 -21.73 10.79 26.22
C LYS A 617 -20.78 9.59 26.20
N GLN A 618 -20.69 8.88 27.32
CA GLN A 618 -19.96 7.63 27.41
C GLN A 618 -20.67 6.53 26.63
N ARG A 619 -19.91 5.75 25.87
CA ARG A 619 -20.44 4.54 25.25
C ARG A 619 -20.45 3.42 26.30
N ILE A 620 -21.66 2.99 26.69
CA ILE A 620 -21.84 1.85 27.57
C ILE A 620 -21.77 0.59 26.70
N ASN A 621 -20.65 -0.13 26.76
CA ASN A 621 -20.53 -1.42 26.11
C ASN A 621 -21.34 -2.44 26.91
N ASN A 622 -22.58 -2.72 26.47
CA ASN A 622 -23.35 -3.87 26.95
C ASN A 622 -22.77 -5.17 26.38
N SER A 623 -21.56 -5.55 26.80
CA SER A 623 -20.95 -6.84 26.46
C SER A 623 -21.22 -7.92 27.52
N THR A 624 -22.20 -7.72 28.39
CA THR A 624 -22.61 -8.67 29.45
C THR A 624 -24.07 -9.14 29.36
N SER A 625 -24.83 -8.81 28.31
CA SER A 625 -26.25 -9.18 28.19
C SER A 625 -26.61 -10.01 26.94
N ARG A 626 -25.68 -10.83 26.45
CA ARG A 626 -26.00 -11.95 25.54
C ARG A 626 -25.23 -13.19 26.00
N GLN A 627 -25.75 -13.84 27.04
CA GLN A 627 -25.59 -15.28 27.26
C GLN A 627 -26.83 -15.99 26.75
#